data_AF-A0A9J6DWV2-F1
#
_entry.id   AF-A0A9J6DWV2-F1
#
_cell.length_a   1.000
_cell.length_b   1.000
_cell.length_c   1.000
_cell.angle_alpha   90.00
_cell.angle_beta   90.00
_cell.angle_gamma   90.00
#
_symmetry.space_group_name_H-M   'P 1'
#
loop_
_entity.id
_entity.type
_entity.pdbx_description
1 polymer ?
#
loop_
_entity_poly.entity_id
_entity_poly.type
_entity_poly.pdbx_seq_one_letter_code
_entity_poly.pdbx_strand_id
1 'polypeptide(L)'
;MVTSTNAGGVQLLFANRKDIRLLELDGRRANGSRVLVDGLEDAAALDFLYEGGLVFWTDVGLEVIRRRSLDGLTDLTVASMGVVSPDGLACDWVGHKLYWTDSETNRLEVAELDGSHRKVLLWRDLDQPRAIALVPTDGLLFWTDWGDVPKIERASMDGNLTTRKVIVREDIFWPNGLTVDYEARRERGVALDGGHPIAQ
;
A
#
# COMPACT_ATOMS: atom_id res chain seq x y z
N MET A 1 1.76 8.58 5.09
CA MET A 1 2.62 8.30 3.92
C MET A 1 3.29 9.58 3.45
N VAL A 2 4.56 9.54 3.03
CA VAL A 2 5.36 10.73 2.68
C VAL A 2 5.57 10.80 1.16
N THR A 3 5.43 11.98 0.56
CA THR A 3 5.68 12.25 -0.87
C THR A 3 6.55 13.51 -1.06
N SER A 4 7.30 13.61 -2.15
CA SER A 4 8.17 14.76 -2.46
C SER A 4 7.68 15.47 -3.71
N THR A 5 7.58 16.80 -3.67
CA THR A 5 7.18 17.61 -4.83
C THR A 5 8.39 18.12 -5.64
N ASN A 6 8.17 18.43 -6.92
CA ASN A 6 9.19 19.04 -7.81
C ASN A 6 9.72 20.41 -7.32
N ALA A 7 9.08 21.01 -6.31
CA ALA A 7 9.52 22.26 -5.68
C ALA A 7 10.38 22.06 -4.41
N GLY A 8 10.75 20.80 -4.08
CA GLY A 8 11.60 20.49 -2.92
C GLY A 8 10.85 20.39 -1.58
N GLY A 9 9.52 20.50 -1.58
CA GLY A 9 8.68 20.34 -0.40
C GLY A 9 8.24 18.88 -0.22
N VAL A 10 8.42 18.35 0.99
CA VAL A 10 7.91 17.04 1.39
C VAL A 10 6.48 17.19 1.92
N GLN A 11 5.59 16.28 1.58
CA GLN A 11 4.22 16.28 2.09
C GLN A 11 3.91 14.96 2.79
N LEU A 12 3.09 15.03 3.84
CA LEU A 12 2.59 13.89 4.59
C LEU A 12 1.08 13.78 4.39
N LEU A 13 0.64 12.67 3.80
CA LEU A 13 -0.76 12.26 3.80
C LEU A 13 -1.04 11.38 5.03
N PHE A 14 -2.15 11.65 5.71
CA PHE A 14 -2.64 10.79 6.79
C PHE A 14 -4.16 10.78 6.82
N ALA A 15 -4.73 9.63 7.16
CA ALA A 15 -6.13 9.49 7.46
C ALA A 15 -6.33 9.62 8.97
N ASN A 16 -7.30 10.42 9.37
CA ASN A 16 -8.05 10.19 10.59
C ASN A 16 -9.34 9.49 10.20
N ARG A 17 -9.94 8.73 11.12
CA ARG A 17 -11.18 7.98 10.91
C ARG A 17 -12.26 8.71 10.07
N LYS A 18 -12.36 10.04 10.23
CA LYS A 18 -13.36 10.91 9.60
C LYS A 18 -12.86 11.76 8.43
N ASP A 19 -11.55 11.93 8.27
CA ASP A 19 -10.97 12.79 7.24
C ASP A 19 -9.61 12.33 6.74
N ILE A 20 -9.24 12.70 5.52
CA ILE A 20 -7.88 12.55 5.00
C ILE A 20 -7.27 13.94 4.90
N ARG A 21 -6.04 14.08 5.38
CA ARG A 21 -5.34 15.36 5.47
C ARG A 21 -4.00 15.30 4.77
N LEU A 22 -3.62 16.44 4.20
CA LEU A 22 -2.31 16.70 3.62
C LEU A 22 -1.61 17.74 4.50
N LEU A 23 -0.44 17.37 5.00
CA LEU A 23 0.45 18.26 5.74
C LEU A 23 1.64 18.59 4.85
N GLU A 24 1.92 19.88 4.67
CA GLU A 24 3.13 20.33 4.00
C GLU A 24 4.26 20.48 5.03
N LEU A 25 5.43 19.94 4.68
CA LEU A 25 6.64 20.04 5.49
C LEU A 25 7.61 21.00 4.81
N ASP A 26 7.96 22.06 5.51
CA ASP A 26 9.05 22.96 5.16
C ASP A 26 10.27 22.60 6.04
N GLY A 27 11.20 21.85 5.45
CA GLY A 27 12.30 21.23 6.19
C GLY A 27 11.80 20.26 7.28
N ARG A 28 12.03 20.61 8.56
CA ARG A 28 11.54 19.84 9.73
C ARG A 28 10.29 20.44 10.38
N ARG A 29 9.70 21.48 9.80
CA ARG A 29 8.55 22.18 10.38
C ARG A 29 7.30 21.91 9.56
N ALA A 30 6.23 21.58 10.26
CA ALA A 30 4.90 21.46 9.67
C ALA A 30 4.33 22.85 9.37
N ASN A 31 3.92 23.09 8.12
CA ASN A 31 3.29 24.34 7.68
C ASN A 31 1.75 24.21 7.62
N GLY A 32 1.16 23.59 8.65
CA GLY A 32 -0.27 23.34 8.74
C GLY A 32 -0.76 22.18 7.85
N SER A 33 -1.92 21.61 8.20
CA SER A 33 -2.57 20.55 7.43
C SER A 33 -3.85 21.05 6.77
N ARG A 34 -4.10 20.67 5.51
CA ARG A 34 -5.39 20.87 4.83
C ARG A 34 -6.20 19.57 4.78
N VAL A 35 -7.51 19.68 4.89
CA VAL A 35 -8.44 18.56 4.67
C VAL A 35 -8.57 18.31 3.17
N LEU A 36 -8.26 17.09 2.74
CA LEU A 36 -8.40 16.64 1.35
C LEU A 36 -9.75 15.98 1.11
N VAL A 37 -10.19 15.16 2.06
CA VAL A 37 -11.44 14.42 2.04
C VAL A 37 -12.03 14.49 3.44
N ASP A 38 -13.33 14.73 3.52
CA ASP A 38 -14.08 14.83 4.78
C ASP A 38 -15.33 13.95 4.70
N GLY A 39 -16.02 13.77 5.82
CA GLY A 39 -17.26 13.00 5.91
C GLY A 39 -17.07 11.49 5.75
N LEU A 40 -15.88 10.97 6.08
CA LEU A 40 -15.60 9.53 6.06
C LEU A 40 -16.26 8.84 7.25
N GLU A 41 -16.61 7.56 7.11
CA GLU A 41 -17.16 6.78 8.21
C GLU A 41 -16.05 6.12 9.03
N ASP A 42 -15.19 5.37 8.36
CA ASP A 42 -14.06 4.68 8.97
C ASP A 42 -12.88 4.51 8.00
N ALA A 43 -12.11 5.58 7.80
CA ALA A 43 -10.92 5.55 6.95
C ALA A 43 -9.83 4.62 7.53
N ALA A 44 -9.47 3.56 6.81
CA ALA A 44 -8.55 2.53 7.30
C ALA A 44 -7.17 2.56 6.63
N ALA A 45 -7.13 2.58 5.30
CA ALA A 45 -5.90 2.61 4.52
C ALA A 45 -5.90 3.73 3.47
N LEU A 46 -4.72 4.19 3.09
CA LEU A 46 -4.52 5.15 2.01
C LEU A 46 -3.20 4.90 1.29
N ASP A 47 -3.17 5.29 0.01
CA ASP A 47 -1.95 5.38 -0.80
C ASP A 47 -2.12 6.50 -1.83
N PHE A 48 -1.07 6.80 -2.60
CA PHE A 48 -1.06 7.85 -3.61
C PHE A 48 -0.30 7.42 -4.86
N LEU A 49 -0.67 8.02 -5.99
CA LEU A 49 0.11 7.99 -7.21
C LEU A 49 0.62 9.41 -7.49
N TYR A 50 1.93 9.63 -7.35
CA TYR A 50 2.54 10.95 -7.48
C TYR A 50 2.37 11.54 -8.89
N GLU A 51 2.70 10.76 -9.92
CA GLU A 51 2.69 11.23 -11.32
C GLU A 51 1.31 11.72 -11.77
N GLY A 52 0.24 11.04 -11.32
CA GLY A 52 -1.14 11.43 -11.60
C GLY A 52 -1.77 12.35 -10.56
N GLY A 53 -1.06 12.68 -9.48
CA GLY A 53 -1.61 13.43 -8.35
C GLY A 53 -2.88 12.79 -7.78
N LEU A 54 -2.92 11.46 -7.65
CA LEU A 54 -4.09 10.73 -7.16
C LEU A 54 -3.88 10.28 -5.71
N VAL A 55 -4.94 10.38 -4.92
CA VAL A 55 -5.03 9.79 -3.58
C VAL A 55 -6.08 8.70 -3.62
N PHE A 56 -5.74 7.54 -3.07
CA PHE A 56 -6.63 6.39 -2.91
C PHE A 56 -6.85 6.14 -1.43
N TRP A 57 -8.04 5.71 -1.05
CA TRP A 57 -8.33 5.33 0.32
C TRP A 57 -9.39 4.25 0.40
N THR A 58 -9.40 3.59 1.53
CA THR A 58 -10.45 2.65 1.93
C THR A 58 -11.28 3.27 3.05
N ASP A 59 -12.58 3.02 3.02
CA ASP A 59 -13.50 3.36 4.10
C ASP A 59 -14.26 2.09 4.47
N VAL A 60 -13.99 1.57 5.66
CA VAL A 60 -14.55 0.30 6.14
C VAL A 60 -16.02 0.48 6.52
N GLY A 61 -16.40 1.61 7.11
CA GLY A 61 -17.80 1.89 7.47
C GLY A 61 -18.71 1.97 6.24
N LEU A 62 -18.18 2.54 5.16
CA LEU A 62 -18.88 2.64 3.88
C LEU A 62 -18.68 1.43 2.95
N GLU A 63 -17.81 0.47 3.31
CA GLU A 63 -17.44 -0.69 2.49
C GLU A 63 -16.97 -0.30 1.06
N VAL A 64 -16.15 0.75 0.95
CA VAL A 64 -15.68 1.25 -0.36
C VAL A 64 -14.17 1.48 -0.44
N ILE A 65 -13.68 1.38 -1.67
CA ILE A 65 -12.37 1.90 -2.07
C ILE A 65 -12.61 3.04 -3.05
N ARG A 66 -12.02 4.20 -2.78
CA ARG A 66 -12.22 5.42 -3.57
C ARG A 66 -10.89 6.06 -3.95
N ARG A 67 -10.95 6.92 -4.96
CA ARG A 67 -9.87 7.80 -5.35
C ARG A 67 -10.34 9.21 -5.62
N ARG A 68 -9.43 10.16 -5.44
CA ARG A 68 -9.60 11.59 -5.71
C ARG A 68 -8.30 12.17 -6.28
N SER A 69 -8.39 13.12 -7.20
CA SER A 69 -7.23 13.92 -7.62
C SER A 69 -6.89 14.99 -6.56
N LEU A 70 -5.61 15.31 -6.38
CA LEU A 70 -5.12 16.25 -5.35
C LEU A 70 -5.66 17.69 -5.52
N ASP A 71 -6.07 18.04 -6.73
CA ASP A 71 -6.79 19.29 -7.07
C ASP A 71 -8.28 19.25 -6.69
N GLY A 72 -8.81 18.08 -6.32
CA GLY A 72 -10.21 17.86 -5.92
C GLY A 72 -11.21 17.82 -7.08
N LEU A 73 -10.75 17.78 -8.34
CA LEU A 73 -11.62 17.89 -9.51
C LEU A 73 -12.23 16.54 -9.95
N THR A 74 -11.59 15.42 -9.62
CA THR A 74 -12.03 14.10 -10.07
C THR A 74 -12.10 13.12 -8.90
N ASP A 75 -13.30 12.61 -8.66
CA ASP A 75 -13.59 11.56 -7.68
C ASP A 75 -14.11 10.32 -8.38
N LEU A 76 -13.73 9.15 -7.90
CA LEU A 76 -14.19 7.88 -8.43
C LEU A 76 -14.26 6.81 -7.34
N THR A 77 -15.31 6.00 -7.36
CA THR A 77 -15.38 4.75 -6.59
C THR A 77 -14.70 3.64 -7.38
N VAL A 78 -13.58 3.14 -6.85
CA VAL A 78 -12.79 2.07 -7.47
C VAL A 78 -13.46 0.71 -7.22
N ALA A 79 -13.97 0.49 -6.01
CA ALA A 79 -14.69 -0.72 -5.66
C ALA A 79 -15.73 -0.45 -4.56
N SER A 80 -16.89 -1.08 -4.67
CA SER A 80 -17.96 -1.06 -3.65
C SER A 80 -18.76 -2.36 -3.54
N MET A 81 -18.66 -3.27 -4.52
CA MET A 81 -19.31 -4.58 -4.46
C MET A 81 -18.33 -5.62 -3.95
N GLY A 82 -18.69 -6.42 -2.95
CA GLY A 82 -17.82 -7.47 -2.44
C GLY A 82 -16.52 -6.94 -1.83
N VAL A 83 -16.57 -5.74 -1.28
CA VAL A 83 -15.59 -5.15 -0.36
C VAL A 83 -16.32 -5.09 0.98
N VAL A 84 -15.66 -5.45 2.08
CA VAL A 84 -16.29 -5.51 3.41
C VAL A 84 -15.38 -4.88 4.47
N SER A 85 -14.14 -5.35 4.60
CA SER A 85 -13.15 -4.74 5.50
C SER A 85 -11.81 -4.53 4.79
N PRO A 86 -11.72 -3.55 3.87
CA PRO A 86 -10.50 -3.25 3.12
C PRO A 86 -9.45 -2.56 4.00
N ASP A 87 -8.69 -3.34 4.76
CA ASP A 87 -7.75 -2.88 5.78
C ASP A 87 -6.37 -2.44 5.23
N GLY A 88 -6.04 -2.82 3.99
CA GLY A 88 -4.78 -2.47 3.36
C GLY A 88 -4.93 -2.07 1.91
N LEU A 89 -4.09 -1.14 1.48
CA LEU A 89 -4.11 -0.57 0.14
C LEU A 89 -2.69 -0.28 -0.32
N ALA A 90 -2.36 -0.61 -1.56
CA ALA A 90 -1.09 -0.24 -2.17
C ALA A 90 -1.25 0.04 -3.68
N CYS A 91 -0.61 1.10 -4.15
CA CYS A 91 -0.60 1.52 -5.55
C CYS A 91 0.66 1.00 -6.25
N ASP A 92 0.48 0.30 -7.37
CA ASP A 92 1.54 0.01 -8.32
C ASP A 92 1.72 1.21 -9.25
N TRP A 93 2.73 2.03 -8.97
CA TRP A 93 3.06 3.22 -9.76
C TRP A 93 3.74 2.91 -11.10
N VAL A 94 4.16 1.66 -11.34
CA VAL A 94 4.77 1.26 -12.63
C VAL A 94 3.69 0.68 -13.54
N GLY A 95 2.90 -0.26 -13.03
CA GLY A 95 1.85 -0.96 -13.76
C GLY A 95 0.48 -0.25 -13.76
N HIS A 96 0.35 0.85 -13.01
CA HIS A 96 -0.90 1.59 -12.82
C HIS A 96 -2.05 0.70 -12.35
N LYS A 97 -1.82 -0.03 -11.25
CA LYS A 97 -2.82 -0.90 -10.62
C LYS A 97 -2.98 -0.58 -9.16
N LEU A 98 -4.14 -0.92 -8.62
CA LEU A 98 -4.43 -0.81 -7.20
C LEU A 98 -4.58 -2.21 -6.62
N TYR A 99 -3.81 -2.49 -5.57
CA TYR A 99 -3.87 -3.73 -4.81
C TYR A 99 -4.45 -3.45 -3.44
N TRP A 100 -5.28 -4.35 -2.93
CA TRP A 100 -5.81 -4.23 -1.57
C TRP A 100 -5.99 -5.59 -0.93
N THR A 101 -6.04 -5.56 0.38
CA THR A 101 -6.36 -6.69 1.26
C THR A 101 -7.68 -6.40 1.94
N ASP A 102 -8.52 -7.41 2.00
CA ASP A 102 -9.81 -7.36 2.67
C ASP A 102 -9.86 -8.46 3.72
N SER A 103 -9.92 -8.06 4.99
CA SER A 103 -9.73 -8.95 6.14
C SER A 103 -10.97 -9.77 6.46
N GLU A 104 -12.16 -9.32 6.06
CA GLU A 104 -13.41 -10.05 6.29
C GLU A 104 -13.68 -11.05 5.16
N THR A 105 -13.36 -10.69 3.91
CA THR A 105 -13.50 -11.60 2.77
C THR A 105 -12.31 -12.53 2.56
N ASN A 106 -11.23 -12.34 3.33
CA ASN A 106 -9.96 -13.09 3.27
C ASN A 106 -9.35 -13.11 1.86
N ARG A 107 -9.28 -11.93 1.23
CA ARG A 107 -8.80 -11.78 -0.15
C ARG A 107 -7.73 -10.71 -0.26
N LEU A 108 -6.80 -10.96 -1.16
CA LEU A 108 -5.95 -9.93 -1.75
C LEU A 108 -6.36 -9.80 -3.21
N GLU A 109 -6.71 -8.60 -3.62
CA GLU A 109 -7.26 -8.32 -4.95
C GLU A 109 -6.47 -7.22 -5.65
N VAL A 110 -6.67 -7.13 -6.97
CA VAL A 110 -6.07 -6.12 -7.84
C VAL A 110 -7.08 -5.62 -8.86
N ALA A 111 -7.00 -4.35 -9.23
CA ALA A 111 -7.75 -3.76 -10.34
C ALA A 111 -6.90 -2.68 -11.04
N GLU A 112 -7.35 -2.20 -12.20
CA GLU A 112 -6.89 -0.92 -12.74
C GLU A 112 -7.27 0.23 -11.78
N LEU A 113 -6.61 1.39 -11.90
CA LEU A 113 -6.87 2.55 -11.01
C LEU A 113 -8.31 3.11 -11.11
N ASP A 114 -9.06 2.76 -12.16
CA ASP A 114 -10.47 3.11 -12.32
C ASP A 114 -11.44 2.03 -11.82
N GLY A 115 -10.92 0.92 -11.27
CA GLY A 115 -11.71 -0.22 -10.78
C GLY A 115 -12.01 -1.28 -11.84
N SER A 116 -11.69 -1.03 -13.11
CA SER A 116 -11.87 -2.02 -14.16
C SER A 116 -10.90 -3.20 -14.00
N HIS A 117 -11.22 -4.33 -14.65
CA HIS A 117 -10.41 -5.56 -14.64
C HIS A 117 -10.06 -6.08 -13.23
N ARG A 118 -10.97 -5.86 -12.26
CA ARG A 118 -10.83 -6.39 -10.90
C ARG A 118 -10.70 -7.91 -10.91
N LYS A 119 -9.72 -8.41 -10.16
CA LYS A 119 -9.40 -9.83 -10.02
C LYS A 119 -8.98 -10.15 -8.58
N VAL A 120 -9.48 -11.28 -8.07
CA VAL A 120 -8.95 -11.90 -6.84
C VAL A 120 -7.58 -12.50 -7.15
N LEU A 121 -6.54 -11.98 -6.50
CA LEU A 121 -5.15 -12.38 -6.71
C LEU A 121 -4.77 -13.55 -5.82
N LEU A 122 -5.07 -13.45 -4.52
CA LEU A 122 -4.83 -14.49 -3.51
C LEU A 122 -6.07 -14.64 -2.62
N TRP A 123 -6.39 -15.88 -2.25
CA TRP A 123 -7.56 -16.21 -1.41
C TRP A 123 -7.41 -17.50 -0.59
N ARG A 124 -6.45 -18.36 -0.94
CA ARG A 124 -6.18 -19.60 -0.20
C ARG A 124 -5.29 -19.30 0.99
N ASP A 125 -5.55 -19.90 2.14
CA ASP A 125 -4.71 -19.81 3.33
C ASP A 125 -4.38 -18.37 3.75
N LEU A 126 -5.34 -17.45 3.52
CA LEU A 126 -5.34 -16.09 4.03
C LEU A 126 -6.32 -16.02 5.19
N ASP A 127 -5.89 -15.43 6.30
CA ASP A 127 -6.70 -15.25 7.49
C ASP A 127 -6.54 -13.82 8.03
N GLN A 128 -7.52 -12.99 7.75
CA GLN A 128 -7.56 -11.57 8.05
C GLN A 128 -6.32 -10.80 7.52
N PRO A 129 -6.02 -10.82 6.21
CA PRO A 129 -4.91 -10.04 5.66
C PRO A 129 -5.09 -8.54 5.91
N ARG A 130 -4.04 -7.84 6.34
CA ARG A 130 -4.09 -6.42 6.73
C ARG A 130 -3.16 -5.54 5.92
N ALA A 131 -1.91 -5.33 6.31
CA ALA A 131 -1.05 -4.38 5.62
C ALA A 131 -0.54 -4.99 4.31
N ILE A 132 -0.38 -4.18 3.28
CA ILE A 132 0.18 -4.58 1.98
C ILE A 132 1.23 -3.56 1.53
N ALA A 133 2.31 -4.05 0.95
CA ALA A 133 3.35 -3.23 0.34
C ALA A 133 3.85 -3.88 -0.96
N LEU A 134 4.11 -3.07 -1.97
CA LEU A 134 4.52 -3.53 -3.30
C LEU A 134 6.00 -3.24 -3.54
N VAL A 135 6.59 -3.95 -4.48
CA VAL A 135 7.90 -3.66 -5.07
C VAL A 135 7.76 -3.87 -6.57
N PRO A 136 7.12 -2.93 -7.28
CA PRO A 136 6.79 -3.10 -8.69
C PRO A 136 7.98 -3.39 -9.59
N THR A 137 9.15 -2.81 -9.29
CA THR A 137 10.39 -3.06 -10.04
C THR A 137 10.83 -4.52 -10.03
N ASP A 138 10.48 -5.25 -8.98
CA ASP A 138 10.86 -6.64 -8.75
C ASP A 138 9.68 -7.59 -8.97
N GLY A 139 8.49 -7.05 -9.27
CA GLY A 139 7.25 -7.80 -9.39
C GLY A 139 6.83 -8.51 -8.09
N LEU A 140 7.18 -7.97 -6.92
CA LEU A 140 6.89 -8.58 -5.61
C LEU A 140 5.85 -7.78 -4.84
N LEU A 141 4.99 -8.48 -4.11
CA LEU A 141 4.16 -7.91 -3.06
C LEU A 141 4.40 -8.61 -1.74
N PHE A 142 4.13 -7.89 -0.67
CA PHE A 142 4.27 -8.33 0.71
C PHE A 142 2.98 -7.97 1.43
N TRP A 143 2.54 -8.84 2.34
CA TRP A 143 1.40 -8.54 3.18
C TRP A 143 1.59 -9.12 4.57
N THR A 144 0.80 -8.57 5.49
CA THR A 144 0.65 -9.12 6.84
C THR A 144 -0.67 -9.86 6.95
N ASP A 145 -0.65 -10.95 7.69
CA ASP A 145 -1.79 -11.80 8.01
C ASP A 145 -1.74 -11.95 9.54
N TRP A 146 -2.84 -11.61 10.22
CA TRP A 146 -2.89 -11.49 11.68
C TRP A 146 -3.98 -12.35 12.31
N GLY A 147 -4.53 -13.30 11.54
CA GLY A 147 -5.50 -14.26 12.04
C GLY A 147 -4.89 -15.21 13.06
N ASP A 148 -5.40 -16.45 13.13
CA ASP A 148 -5.00 -17.41 14.17
C ASP A 148 -3.48 -17.70 14.17
N VAL A 149 -2.85 -17.62 13.00
CA VAL A 149 -1.40 -17.81 12.82
C VAL A 149 -0.80 -16.56 12.19
N PRO A 150 -0.42 -15.54 12.99
CA PRO A 150 0.09 -14.29 12.48
C PRO A 150 1.43 -14.48 11.75
N LYS A 151 1.59 -13.80 10.62
CA LYS A 151 2.73 -13.97 9.71
C LYS A 151 2.88 -12.78 8.77
N ILE A 152 4.07 -12.65 8.21
CA ILE A 152 4.34 -11.78 7.06
C ILE A 152 4.72 -12.68 5.91
N GLU A 153 4.12 -12.42 4.76
CA GLU A 153 4.31 -13.21 3.56
C GLU A 153 4.70 -12.34 2.38
N ARG A 154 5.23 -12.98 1.35
CA ARG A 154 5.50 -12.38 0.05
C ARG A 154 5.05 -13.28 -1.07
N ALA A 155 4.75 -12.70 -2.23
CA ALA A 155 4.49 -13.41 -3.46
C ALA A 155 4.80 -12.51 -4.67
N SER A 156 4.76 -13.09 -5.86
CA SER A 156 4.73 -12.35 -7.12
C SER A 156 3.42 -11.59 -7.28
N MET A 157 3.50 -10.38 -7.87
CA MET A 157 2.36 -9.48 -8.12
C MET A 157 1.37 -10.02 -9.17
N ASP A 158 1.73 -11.07 -9.90
CA ASP A 158 0.86 -11.76 -10.86
C ASP A 158 -0.09 -12.80 -10.20
N GLY A 159 0.08 -13.06 -8.90
CA GLY A 159 -0.71 -14.03 -8.14
C GLY A 159 -0.26 -15.48 -8.31
N ASN A 160 0.94 -15.72 -8.84
CA ASN A 160 1.49 -17.07 -8.94
C ASN A 160 1.76 -17.65 -7.54
N LEU A 161 0.87 -18.54 -7.09
CA LEU A 161 0.95 -19.18 -5.76
C LEU A 161 2.26 -19.92 -5.50
N THR A 162 2.98 -20.38 -6.53
CA THR A 162 4.27 -21.06 -6.35
C THR A 162 5.39 -20.14 -5.85
N THR A 163 5.21 -18.83 -5.99
CA THR A 163 6.15 -17.81 -5.51
C THR A 163 5.88 -17.37 -4.07
N ARG A 164 4.73 -17.78 -3.51
CA ARG A 164 4.30 -17.41 -2.16
C ARG A 164 5.25 -18.00 -1.11
N LYS A 165 5.72 -17.17 -0.19
CA LYS A 165 6.60 -17.57 0.91
C LYS A 165 6.26 -16.79 2.18
N VAL A 166 6.18 -17.52 3.30
CA VAL A 166 6.22 -16.93 4.63
C VAL A 166 7.64 -16.44 4.90
N ILE A 167 7.78 -15.17 5.28
CA ILE A 167 9.07 -14.54 5.58
C ILE A 167 9.27 -14.22 7.06
N VAL A 168 8.17 -14.06 7.81
CA VAL A 168 8.18 -13.92 9.28
C VAL A 168 7.01 -14.72 9.83
N ARG A 169 7.25 -15.51 10.88
CA ARG A 169 6.23 -16.33 11.56
C ARG A 169 6.44 -16.49 13.07
N GLU A 170 7.55 -15.99 13.59
CA GLU A 170 7.94 -16.14 14.99
C GLU A 170 7.93 -14.76 15.65
N ASP A 171 7.55 -14.71 16.92
CA ASP A 171 7.47 -13.48 17.74
C ASP A 171 6.68 -12.33 17.10
N ILE A 172 5.60 -12.67 16.41
CA ILE A 172 4.70 -11.75 15.72
C ILE A 172 3.28 -11.94 16.25
N PHE A 173 2.58 -10.84 16.53
CA PHE A 173 1.24 -10.86 17.12
C PHE A 173 0.25 -10.01 16.32
N TRP A 174 0.51 -8.69 16.20
CA TRP A 174 -0.38 -7.76 15.48
C TRP A 174 0.38 -6.93 14.44
N PRO A 175 0.75 -7.53 13.30
CA PRO A 175 1.49 -6.83 12.26
C PRO A 175 0.59 -5.88 11.45
N ASN A 176 0.42 -4.66 11.94
CA ASN A 176 -0.54 -3.69 11.38
C ASN A 176 0.02 -2.75 10.32
N GLY A 177 1.35 -2.61 10.25
CA GLY A 177 2.02 -1.70 9.34
C GLY A 177 3.15 -2.41 8.61
N LEU A 178 3.27 -2.13 7.32
CA LEU A 178 4.33 -2.65 6.47
C LEU A 178 4.80 -1.53 5.56
N THR A 179 6.11 -1.34 5.47
CA THR A 179 6.71 -0.37 4.55
C THR A 179 7.97 -0.95 3.93
N VAL A 180 8.29 -0.48 2.73
CA VAL A 180 9.49 -0.86 1.99
C VAL A 180 10.37 0.36 1.86
N ASP A 181 11.62 0.21 2.28
CA ASP A 181 12.68 1.18 2.00
C ASP A 181 13.38 0.80 0.68
N TYR A 182 13.21 1.64 -0.34
CA TYR A 182 13.79 1.44 -1.67
C TYR A 182 15.23 1.95 -1.79
N GLU A 183 15.63 2.94 -0.98
CA GLU A 183 16.98 3.52 -1.04
C GLU A 183 18.01 2.57 -0.42
N ALA A 184 17.69 1.98 0.74
CA ALA A 184 18.55 0.98 1.38
C ALA A 184 18.73 -0.29 0.50
N ARG A 185 17.79 -0.56 -0.41
CA ARG A 185 17.93 -1.65 -1.40
C ARG A 185 18.90 -1.31 -2.51
N ARG A 186 18.93 -0.05 -2.98
CA ARG A 186 19.90 0.39 -4.00
C ARG A 186 21.33 0.27 -3.48
N GLU A 187 21.60 0.64 -2.23
CA GLU A 187 22.95 0.58 -1.66
C GLU A 187 23.45 -0.86 -1.46
N ARG A 188 22.56 -1.80 -1.10
CA ARG A 188 22.92 -3.24 -1.00
C ARG A 188 23.18 -3.90 -2.35
N GLY A 189 22.57 -3.41 -3.43
CA GLY A 189 22.81 -3.90 -4.80
C GLY A 189 24.16 -3.50 -5.40
N VAL A 190 24.83 -2.49 -4.83
CA VAL A 190 26.13 -1.98 -5.33
C VAL A 190 27.32 -2.70 -4.69
N ALA A 191 27.13 -3.49 -3.64
CA ALA A 191 28.21 -4.08 -2.86
C ALA A 191 28.76 -5.44 -3.35
N LEU A 192 28.31 -5.97 -4.50
CA LEU A 192 28.69 -7.31 -4.96
C LEU A 192 29.57 -7.37 -6.22
N ASP A 193 30.11 -6.25 -6.70
CA ASP A 193 30.94 -6.24 -7.93
C ASP A 193 32.32 -5.59 -7.76
N GLY A 194 33.00 -5.91 -6.65
CA GLY A 194 34.38 -5.48 -6.38
C GLY A 194 35.27 -6.65 -6.02
N GLY A 195 35.75 -7.40 -7.02
CA GLY A 195 36.66 -8.52 -6.84
C GLY A 195 38.06 -8.12 -6.35
N HIS A 196 38.62 -8.91 -5.44
CA HIS A 196 39.90 -9.61 -5.67
C HIS A 196 40.09 -10.74 -4.63
N PRO A 197 40.60 -11.92 -5.01
CA PRO A 197 41.00 -12.96 -4.06
C PRO A 197 42.37 -12.66 -3.47
N ILE A 198 42.52 -12.86 -2.16
CA ILE A 198 43.82 -12.98 -1.49
C ILE A 198 43.90 -14.36 -0.85
N ALA A 199 44.78 -15.22 -1.37
CA ALA A 199 45.41 -16.40 -0.75
C ALA A 199 46.12 -17.16 -1.89
N GLN A 200 47.41 -17.53 -1.87
CA GLN A 200 48.53 -17.46 -0.93
C GLN A 200 49.80 -17.18 -1.74
#